data_AF-A0A1H6JY88-F1
#
_entry.id   AF-A0A1H6JY88-F1
#
_cell.length_a   1.000
_cell.length_b   1.000
_cell.length_c   1.000
_cell.angle_alpha   90.00
_cell.angle_beta   90.00
_cell.angle_gamma   90.00
#
_symmetry.space_group_name_H-M   'P 1'
#
loop_
_entity.id
_entity.type
_entity.pdbx_description
1 polymer ?
#
loop_
_entity_poly.entity_id
_entity_poly.type
_entity_poly.pdbx_seq_one_letter_code
_entity_poly.pdbx_strand_id
1 'polypeptide(L)'
;MRRSLSLAAAALVLSGLIPGGARASDDTESRLRDALRSAITQQRALEDERTQLQAKNAENQKLIETLKAQLDSHPASGRTVTADRAILDRMEAEFNRRLAANSETVAQAIAAQEKWKSAYQEAVAVARAKETERAHLAGQTETLIRRSESCEAKNAALYKVGAEILDRYAARDIAETLLDREPFLGVKKVELQSLVQDYQDKLLDQKAVQ
;
A
#
# COMPACT_ATOMS: atom_id res chain seq x y z
N MET A 1 -17.50 35.81 28.56
CA MET A 1 -18.70 34.95 28.44
C MET A 1 -18.72 34.30 27.07
N ARG A 2 -18.84 32.96 27.03
CA ARG A 2 -19.39 32.07 25.97
C ARG A 2 -18.71 32.09 24.58
N ARG A 3 -17.92 31.06 24.19
CA ARG A 3 -18.25 29.68 23.74
C ARG A 3 -18.92 29.58 22.34
N SER A 4 -18.12 29.06 21.39
CA SER A 4 -18.36 27.94 20.45
C SER A 4 -19.56 27.93 19.50
N LEU A 5 -19.28 27.68 18.20
CA LEU A 5 -19.95 26.76 17.24
C LEU A 5 -19.60 27.25 15.80
N SER A 6 -19.38 26.48 14.74
CA SER A 6 -18.98 25.09 14.44
C SER A 6 -19.28 24.89 12.95
N LEU A 7 -18.33 24.25 12.24
CA LEU A 7 -18.52 23.29 11.15
C LEU A 7 -19.08 23.68 9.76
N ALA A 8 -18.44 23.02 8.78
CA ALA A 8 -18.99 22.46 7.54
C ALA A 8 -18.77 23.25 6.24
N ALA A 9 -17.67 22.95 5.54
CA ALA A 9 -17.64 22.82 4.07
C ALA A 9 -16.33 22.13 3.64
N ALA A 10 -16.28 20.80 3.75
CA ALA A 10 -15.25 19.98 3.11
C ALA A 10 -15.95 18.80 2.44
N ALA A 11 -16.21 18.90 1.13
CA ALA A 11 -16.56 17.75 0.30
C ALA A 11 -16.43 18.09 -1.20
N LEU A 12 -15.88 17.13 -1.94
CA LEU A 12 -15.75 17.02 -3.42
C LEU A 12 -14.73 17.94 -4.11
N VAL A 13 -13.64 17.37 -4.63
CA VAL A 13 -13.58 16.85 -6.01
C VAL A 13 -12.51 15.74 -6.07
N LEU A 14 -12.96 14.51 -6.35
CA LEU A 14 -12.14 13.38 -6.76
C LEU A 14 -12.59 13.02 -8.19
N SER A 15 -11.86 13.47 -9.21
CA SER A 15 -11.92 12.86 -10.55
C SER A 15 -10.75 13.34 -11.41
N GLY A 16 -9.95 12.40 -11.90
CA GLY A 16 -8.78 12.67 -12.73
C GLY A 16 -7.84 11.47 -12.82
N LEU A 17 -8.37 10.33 -13.26
CA LEU A 17 -7.60 9.12 -13.55
C LEU A 17 -6.95 9.28 -14.94
N ILE A 18 -5.62 9.33 -15.00
CA ILE A 18 -4.86 9.12 -16.24
C ILE A 18 -3.99 7.86 -16.01
N PRO A 19 -4.14 6.80 -16.82
CA PRO A 19 -3.30 5.61 -16.71
C PRO A 19 -2.01 5.82 -17.51
N GLY A 20 -0.88 5.93 -16.82
CA GLY A 20 0.42 6.06 -17.46
C GLY A 20 1.56 5.66 -16.53
N GLY A 21 2.06 4.43 -16.69
CA GLY A 21 3.39 4.03 -16.25
C GLY A 21 3.45 3.31 -14.91
N ALA A 22 3.41 1.98 -14.96
CA ALA A 22 3.84 1.04 -13.91
C ALA A 22 5.34 1.16 -13.51
N ARG A 23 6.01 2.26 -13.87
CA ARG A 23 7.39 2.60 -13.46
C ARG A 23 7.48 3.86 -12.60
N ALA A 24 6.40 4.64 -12.50
CA ALA A 24 6.37 5.81 -11.61
C ALA A 24 6.18 5.40 -10.14
N SER A 25 5.53 4.26 -9.87
CA SER A 25 5.28 3.78 -8.51
C SER A 25 6.54 3.36 -7.77
N ASP A 26 7.48 2.67 -8.44
CA ASP A 26 8.72 2.17 -7.82
C ASP A 26 9.67 3.31 -7.40
N ASP A 27 9.82 4.34 -8.25
CA ASP A 27 10.63 5.52 -7.94
C ASP A 27 10.00 6.35 -6.81
N THR A 28 8.67 6.48 -6.79
CA THR A 28 7.98 7.13 -5.66
C THR A 28 8.10 6.34 -4.36
N GLU A 29 8.04 5.01 -4.39
CA GLU A 29 8.19 4.18 -3.19
C GLU A 29 9.62 4.25 -2.64
N SER A 30 10.63 4.19 -3.51
CA SER A 30 12.03 4.34 -3.11
C SER A 30 12.29 5.70 -2.45
N ARG A 31 11.79 6.79 -3.06
CA ARG A 31 11.89 8.14 -2.50
C ARG A 31 11.17 8.28 -1.16
N LEU A 32 10.00 7.64 -0.99
CA LEU A 32 9.27 7.62 0.28
C LEU A 32 10.02 6.84 1.37
N ARG A 33 10.70 5.75 1.01
CA ARG A 33 11.55 4.98 1.93
C ARG A 33 12.79 5.77 2.35
N ASP A 34 13.41 6.49 1.44
CA ASP A 34 14.59 7.30 1.75
C ASP A 34 14.22 8.56 2.55
N ALA A 35 13.09 9.20 2.23
CA ALA A 35 12.50 10.25 3.07
C ALA A 35 12.18 9.73 4.47
N LEU A 36 11.69 8.49 4.61
CA LEU A 36 11.44 7.85 5.90
C LEU A 36 12.74 7.63 6.68
N ARG A 37 13.77 7.07 6.05
CA ARG A 37 15.08 6.89 6.71
C ARG A 37 15.64 8.23 7.16
N SER A 38 15.56 9.25 6.31
CA SER A 38 16.00 10.61 6.63
C SER A 38 15.23 11.19 7.82
N ALA A 39 13.90 11.07 7.83
CA ALA A 39 13.06 11.54 8.93
C ALA A 39 13.37 10.80 10.25
N ILE A 40 13.61 9.48 10.21
CA ILE A 40 14.02 8.69 11.38
C ILE A 40 15.38 9.15 11.90
N THR A 41 16.33 9.45 11.02
CA THR A 41 17.65 9.94 11.42
C THR A 41 17.59 11.35 12.02
N GLN A 42 16.80 12.26 11.44
CA GLN A 42 16.56 13.58 12.01
C GLN A 42 15.86 13.49 13.36
N GLN A 43 14.92 12.55 13.52
CA GLN A 43 14.28 12.28 14.81
C GLN A 43 15.31 11.89 15.88
N ARG A 44 16.18 10.92 15.61
CA ARG A 44 17.17 10.48 16.58
C ARG A 44 18.12 11.62 16.96
N ALA A 45 18.52 12.44 15.98
CA ALA A 45 19.34 13.62 16.25
C ALA A 45 18.63 14.62 17.18
N LEU A 46 17.32 14.86 16.99
CA LEU A 46 16.53 15.73 17.87
C LEU A 46 16.34 15.14 19.27
N GLU A 47 16.17 13.82 19.39
CA GLU A 47 16.12 13.12 20.68
C GLU A 47 17.46 13.22 21.43
N ASP A 48 18.57 13.04 20.73
CA ASP A 48 19.92 13.20 21.28
C ASP A 48 20.18 14.65 21.73
N GLU A 49 19.83 15.63 20.90
CA GLU A 49 19.95 17.05 21.25
C GLU A 49 19.09 17.39 22.49
N ARG A 50 17.89 16.80 22.58
CA ARG A 50 17.00 16.98 23.74
C ARG A 50 17.60 16.36 25.01
N THR A 51 18.15 15.15 24.95
CA THR A 51 18.80 14.55 26.13
C THR A 51 20.02 15.37 26.55
N GLN A 52 20.76 15.92 25.59
CA GLN A 52 21.91 16.79 25.86
C GLN A 52 21.50 18.12 26.51
N LEU A 53 20.43 18.77 26.03
CA LEU A 53 19.89 19.97 26.64
C LEU A 53 19.35 19.70 28.05
N GLN A 54 18.74 18.54 28.28
CA GLN A 54 18.27 18.13 29.59
C GLN A 54 19.43 17.90 30.58
N ALA A 55 20.54 17.32 30.11
CA ALA A 55 21.76 17.16 30.91
C ALA A 55 22.40 18.51 31.29
N LYS A 56 22.54 19.44 30.32
CA LYS A 56 23.05 20.81 30.57
C LYS A 56 22.19 21.56 31.58
N ASN A 57 20.88 21.39 31.51
CA ASN A 57 19.98 21.99 32.48
C ASN A 57 20.18 21.42 33.90
N ALA A 58 20.35 20.11 34.04
CA ALA A 58 20.66 19.49 35.33
C ALA A 58 22.00 19.97 35.91
N GLU A 59 22.99 20.24 35.05
CA GLU A 59 24.29 20.80 35.44
C GLU A 59 24.17 22.26 35.91
N ASN A 60 23.41 23.09 35.19
CA ASN A 60 23.10 24.46 35.62
C ASN A 60 22.35 24.49 36.95
N GLN A 61 21.44 23.53 37.20
CA GLN A 61 20.75 23.40 38.47
C GLN A 61 21.72 23.17 39.63
N LYS A 62 22.69 22.26 39.46
CA LYS A 62 23.74 21.98 40.45
C LYS A 62 24.64 23.19 40.71
N LEU A 63 24.94 23.97 39.67
CA LEU A 63 25.70 25.23 39.81
C LEU A 63 24.94 26.24 40.66
N ILE A 64 23.62 26.39 40.45
CA ILE A 64 22.76 27.26 41.27
C ILE A 64 22.76 26.80 42.73
N GLU A 65 22.59 25.49 42.98
CA GLU A 65 22.64 24.92 44.33
C GLU A 65 23.99 25.17 45.02
N THR A 66 25.10 25.02 44.28
CA THR A 66 26.45 25.24 44.79
C THR A 66 26.70 26.72 45.13
N LEU A 67 26.27 27.64 44.26
CA LEU A 67 26.36 29.08 44.51
C LEU A 67 25.50 29.50 45.71
N LYS A 68 24.33 28.87 45.91
CA LYS A 68 23.53 29.05 47.13
C LYS A 68 24.26 28.59 48.38
N ALA A 69 24.87 27.40 48.36
CA ALA A 69 25.64 26.92 49.50
C ALA A 69 26.83 27.86 49.84
N GLN A 70 27.47 28.45 48.82
CA GLN A 70 28.53 29.46 49.00
C GLN A 70 28.00 30.78 49.57
N LEU A 71 26.79 31.20 49.19
CA LEU A 71 26.12 32.38 49.75
C LEU A 71 25.70 32.14 51.21
N ASP A 72 25.25 30.93 51.53
CA ASP A 72 24.77 30.55 52.86
C ASP A 72 25.91 30.36 53.88
N SER A 73 27.10 29.99 53.41
CA SER A 73 28.32 29.87 54.20
C SER A 73 28.99 31.22 54.53
N HIS A 74 28.52 32.32 53.95
CA HIS A 74 28.92 33.69 54.30
C HIS A 74 27.75 34.46 54.93
N PRO A 75 27.50 34.33 56.25
CA PRO A 75 26.42 35.07 56.90
C PRO A 75 26.81 36.54 57.09
N ALA A 76 26.56 37.37 56.07
CA ALA A 76 26.72 38.82 56.18
C ALA A 76 25.37 39.50 56.48
N SER A 77 25.27 40.11 57.66
CA SER A 77 24.17 40.97 58.11
C SER A 77 24.11 42.26 57.29
N GLY A 78 23.34 42.27 56.20
CA GLY A 78 23.12 43.47 55.40
C GLY A 78 21.90 43.35 54.48
N ARG A 79 21.15 44.45 54.32
CA ARG A 79 19.90 44.54 53.52
C ARG A 79 20.09 44.16 52.04
N THR A 80 21.31 44.24 51.53
CA THR A 80 21.71 43.81 50.18
C THR A 80 21.68 42.28 50.03
N VAL A 81 22.20 41.52 51.01
CA VAL A 81 22.24 40.05 50.96
C VAL A 81 20.84 39.43 50.99
N THR A 82 19.91 40.03 51.75
CA THR A 82 18.50 39.58 51.77
C THR A 82 17.78 39.85 50.45
N ALA A 83 18.14 40.94 49.74
CA ALA A 83 17.57 41.24 48.43
C ALA A 83 18.10 40.29 47.36
N ASP A 84 19.40 39.99 47.38
CA ASP A 84 20.04 39.05 46.45
C ASP A 84 19.49 37.63 46.60
N ARG A 85 19.23 37.18 47.84
CA ARG A 85 18.63 35.87 48.12
C ARG A 85 17.20 35.75 47.58
N ALA A 86 16.39 36.80 47.74
CA ALA A 86 15.05 36.85 47.18
C ALA A 86 15.02 36.89 45.64
N ILE A 87 16.04 37.48 45.01
CA ILE A 87 16.21 37.47 43.54
C ILE A 87 16.58 36.05 43.07
N LEU A 88 17.51 35.38 43.75
CA LEU A 88 17.91 34.01 43.45
C LEU A 88 16.74 33.02 43.56
N ASP A 89 15.93 33.12 44.63
CA ASP A 89 14.75 32.26 44.80
C ASP A 89 13.70 32.47 43.69
N ARG A 90 13.53 33.72 43.23
CA ARG A 90 12.63 34.01 42.09
C ARG A 90 13.18 33.47 40.77
N MET A 91 14.47 33.62 40.52
CA MET A 91 15.11 33.08 39.32
C MET A 91 15.02 31.55 39.28
N GLU A 92 15.19 30.88 40.42
CA GLU A 92 15.07 29.43 40.50
C GLU A 92 13.62 28.96 40.29
N ALA A 93 12.65 29.62 40.92
CA ALA A 93 11.24 29.31 40.70
C ALA A 93 10.82 29.51 39.24
N GLU A 94 11.35 30.55 38.58
CA GLU A 94 11.12 30.78 37.16
C GLU A 94 11.81 29.72 36.29
N PHE A 95 13.05 29.37 36.59
CA PHE A 95 13.81 28.36 35.87
C PHE A 95 13.14 27.00 35.96
N ASN A 96 12.72 26.57 37.16
CA ASN A 96 11.99 25.33 37.38
C ASN A 96 10.65 25.30 36.64
N ARG A 97 9.92 26.42 36.59
CA ARG A 97 8.70 26.53 35.78
C ARG A 97 8.99 26.35 34.29
N ARG A 98 10.03 27.02 33.77
CA ARG A 98 10.44 26.88 32.37
C ARG A 98 10.86 25.44 32.06
N LEU A 99 11.56 24.78 33.00
CA LEU A 99 12.01 23.41 32.86
C LEU A 99 10.83 22.42 32.78
N ALA A 100 9.83 22.61 33.65
CA ALA A 100 8.60 21.81 33.64
C ALA A 100 7.79 22.05 32.36
N ALA A 101 7.64 23.30 31.91
CA ALA A 101 6.94 23.62 30.66
C ALA A 101 7.65 23.02 29.45
N ASN A 102 9.00 23.06 29.42
CA ASN A 102 9.77 22.51 28.32
C ASN A 102 9.74 20.98 28.32
N SER A 103 9.80 20.33 29.48
CA SER A 103 9.69 18.87 29.58
C SER A 103 8.32 18.36 29.14
N GLU A 104 7.25 19.09 29.47
CA GLU A 104 5.89 18.80 29.02
C GLU A 104 5.75 18.97 27.50
N THR A 105 6.28 20.07 26.94
CA THR A 105 6.27 20.32 25.49
C THR A 105 6.99 19.20 24.73
N VAL A 106 8.13 18.75 25.27
CA VAL A 106 8.87 17.63 24.69
C VAL A 106 8.10 16.32 24.80
N ALA A 107 7.47 16.04 25.95
CA ALA A 107 6.65 14.84 26.11
C ALA A 107 5.49 14.81 25.11
N GLN A 108 4.84 15.95 24.87
CA GLN A 108 3.80 16.10 23.85
C GLN A 108 4.35 15.91 22.43
N ALA A 109 5.54 16.42 22.13
CA ALA A 109 6.19 16.22 20.84
C ALA A 109 6.50 14.73 20.57
N ILE A 110 7.05 14.01 21.56
CA ILE A 110 7.31 12.56 21.46
C ILE A 110 6.01 11.78 21.27
N ALA A 111 4.96 12.11 22.02
CA ALA A 111 3.67 11.43 21.90
C ALA A 111 3.03 11.67 20.51
N ALA A 112 3.08 12.90 20.01
CA ALA A 112 2.61 13.23 18.66
C ALA A 112 3.43 12.46 17.60
N GLN A 113 4.74 12.36 17.79
CA GLN A 113 5.64 11.66 16.88
C GLN A 113 5.39 10.17 16.80
N GLU A 114 5.26 9.48 17.93
CA GLU A 114 4.91 8.05 17.93
C GLU A 114 3.55 7.80 17.26
N LYS A 115 2.59 8.72 17.44
CA LYS A 115 1.31 8.67 16.72
C LYS A 115 1.48 8.81 15.21
N TRP A 116 2.29 9.78 14.74
CA TRP A 116 2.57 9.94 13.31
C TRP A 116 3.29 8.74 12.70
N LYS A 117 4.26 8.17 13.43
CA LYS A 117 4.99 6.97 13.03
C LYS A 117 4.07 5.76 12.91
N SER A 118 3.21 5.54 13.90
CA SER A 118 2.21 4.46 13.87
C SER A 118 1.22 4.62 12.72
N ALA A 119 0.65 5.83 12.54
CA ALA A 119 -0.27 6.11 11.44
C ALA A 119 0.40 5.92 10.06
N TYR A 120 1.67 6.28 9.93
CA TYR A 120 2.42 6.09 8.69
C TYR A 120 2.72 4.60 8.43
N GLN A 121 3.12 3.84 9.45
CA GLN A 121 3.31 2.39 9.32
C GLN A 121 2.03 1.68 8.89
N GLU A 122 0.89 2.09 9.43
CA GLU A 122 -0.43 1.59 9.03
C GLU A 122 -0.75 1.95 7.58
N ALA A 123 -0.50 3.20 7.16
CA ALA A 123 -0.69 3.62 5.77
C ALA A 123 0.18 2.81 4.78
N VAL A 124 1.44 2.54 5.13
CA VAL A 124 2.34 1.69 4.32
C VAL A 124 1.82 0.26 4.26
N ALA A 125 1.35 -0.30 5.38
CA ALA A 125 0.79 -1.64 5.41
C ALA A 125 -0.46 -1.77 4.51
N VAL A 126 -1.38 -0.80 4.58
CA VAL A 126 -2.57 -0.74 3.73
C VAL A 126 -2.19 -0.58 2.26
N ALA A 127 -1.21 0.29 1.94
CA ALA A 127 -0.73 0.47 0.57
C ALA A 127 -0.17 -0.84 -0.01
N ARG A 128 0.66 -1.57 0.76
CA ARG A 128 1.18 -2.87 0.34
C ARG A 128 0.09 -3.92 0.16
N ALA A 129 -0.87 -4.00 1.09
CA ALA A 129 -1.98 -4.93 0.97
C ALA A 129 -2.84 -4.67 -0.28
N LYS A 130 -3.07 -3.38 -0.60
CA LYS A 130 -3.77 -3.01 -1.84
C LYS A 130 -2.97 -3.35 -3.08
N GLU A 131 -1.66 -3.18 -3.06
CA GLU A 131 -0.80 -3.53 -4.19
C GLU A 131 -0.78 -5.05 -4.44
N THR A 132 -0.68 -5.85 -3.38
CA THR A 132 -0.75 -7.32 -3.51
C THR A 132 -2.09 -7.78 -4.04
N GLU A 133 -3.20 -7.17 -3.58
CA GLU A 133 -4.53 -7.49 -4.07
C GLU A 133 -4.70 -7.09 -5.55
N ARG A 134 -4.18 -5.92 -5.93
CA ARG A 134 -4.19 -5.46 -7.32
C ARG A 134 -3.41 -6.41 -8.22
N ALA A 135 -2.22 -6.85 -7.80
CA ALA A 135 -1.42 -7.80 -8.55
C ALA A 135 -2.11 -9.16 -8.69
N HIS A 136 -2.75 -9.63 -7.62
CA HIS A 136 -3.55 -10.86 -7.64
C HIS A 136 -4.73 -10.76 -8.62
N LEU A 137 -5.54 -9.70 -8.53
CA LEU A 137 -6.67 -9.46 -9.43
C LEU A 137 -6.22 -9.27 -10.89
N ALA A 138 -5.09 -8.59 -11.13
CA ALA A 138 -4.52 -8.46 -12.46
C ALA A 138 -4.15 -9.83 -13.05
N GLY A 139 -3.50 -10.70 -12.26
CA GLY A 139 -3.17 -12.06 -12.67
C GLY A 139 -4.41 -12.91 -12.95
N GLN A 140 -5.44 -12.83 -12.11
CA GLN A 140 -6.72 -13.51 -12.35
C GLN A 140 -7.40 -13.02 -13.62
N THR A 141 -7.40 -11.71 -13.86
CA THR A 141 -7.97 -11.11 -15.06
C THR A 141 -7.24 -11.59 -16.31
N GLU A 142 -5.91 -11.63 -16.29
CA GLU A 142 -5.11 -12.16 -17.41
C GLU A 142 -5.40 -13.65 -17.68
N THR A 143 -5.55 -14.46 -16.64
CA THR A 143 -5.94 -15.87 -16.79
C THR A 143 -7.35 -16.00 -17.38
N LEU A 144 -8.31 -15.18 -16.93
CA LEU A 144 -9.67 -15.18 -17.46
C LEU A 144 -9.73 -14.73 -18.92
N ILE A 145 -8.97 -13.69 -19.29
CA ILE A 145 -8.85 -13.23 -20.68
C ILE A 145 -8.32 -14.37 -21.56
N ARG A 146 -7.21 -15.00 -21.18
CA ARG A 146 -6.64 -16.13 -21.94
C ARG A 146 -7.60 -17.31 -22.05
N ARG A 147 -8.36 -17.61 -20.99
CA ARG A 147 -9.40 -18.63 -21.03
C ARG A 147 -10.53 -18.25 -21.99
N SER A 148 -10.98 -17.00 -21.97
CA SER A 148 -12.02 -16.50 -22.88
C SER A 148 -11.58 -16.61 -24.33
N GLU A 149 -10.38 -16.09 -24.66
CA GLU A 149 -9.81 -16.15 -26.01
C GLU A 149 -9.65 -17.60 -26.49
N SER A 150 -9.19 -18.50 -25.61
CA SER A 150 -9.08 -19.93 -25.95
C SER A 150 -10.45 -20.57 -26.19
N CYS A 151 -11.45 -20.26 -25.37
CA CYS A 151 -12.81 -20.73 -25.54
C CYS A 151 -13.45 -20.20 -26.84
N GLU A 152 -13.24 -18.93 -27.16
CA GLU A 152 -13.73 -18.31 -28.40
C GLU A 152 -13.09 -18.97 -29.62
N ALA A 153 -11.77 -19.16 -29.62
CA ALA A 153 -11.06 -19.83 -30.70
C ALA A 153 -11.54 -21.29 -30.89
N LYS A 154 -11.69 -22.04 -29.79
CA LYS A 154 -12.22 -23.41 -29.82
C LYS A 154 -13.67 -23.46 -30.28
N ASN A 155 -14.50 -22.51 -29.88
CA ASN A 155 -15.89 -22.42 -30.33
C ASN A 155 -15.97 -22.18 -31.84
N ALA A 156 -15.18 -21.24 -32.36
CA ALA A 156 -15.09 -20.99 -33.80
C ALA A 156 -14.61 -22.23 -34.57
N ALA A 157 -13.63 -22.96 -34.03
CA ALA A 157 -13.16 -24.21 -34.61
C ALA A 157 -14.24 -25.31 -34.59
N LEU A 158 -14.97 -25.48 -33.48
CA LEU A 158 -16.08 -26.41 -33.37
C LEU A 158 -17.21 -26.08 -34.36
N TYR A 159 -17.54 -24.80 -34.51
CA TYR A 159 -18.53 -24.36 -35.50
C TYR A 159 -18.11 -24.75 -36.92
N LYS A 160 -16.84 -24.51 -37.27
CA LYS A 160 -16.29 -24.89 -38.58
C LYS A 160 -16.37 -26.40 -38.80
N VAL A 161 -15.98 -27.21 -37.81
CA VAL A 161 -16.08 -28.67 -37.89
C VAL A 161 -17.54 -29.12 -38.04
N GLY A 162 -18.47 -28.51 -37.30
CA GLY A 162 -19.90 -28.78 -37.44
C GLY A 162 -20.44 -28.44 -38.83
N ALA A 163 -20.04 -27.29 -39.39
CA ALA A 163 -20.39 -26.90 -40.75
C ALA A 163 -19.82 -27.89 -41.78
N GLU A 164 -18.55 -28.30 -41.65
CA GLU A 164 -17.95 -29.32 -42.53
C GLU A 164 -18.72 -30.65 -42.49
N ILE A 165 -19.21 -31.07 -41.32
CA ILE A 165 -20.03 -32.30 -41.19
C ILE A 165 -21.37 -32.13 -41.91
N LEU A 166 -22.06 -31.00 -41.71
CA LEU A 166 -23.35 -30.72 -42.36
C LEU A 166 -23.21 -30.66 -43.90
N ASP A 167 -22.17 -29.98 -44.39
CA ASP A 167 -21.89 -29.89 -45.84
C ASP A 167 -21.63 -31.28 -46.45
N ARG A 168 -20.85 -32.13 -45.78
CA ARG A 168 -20.60 -33.49 -46.24
C ARG A 168 -21.86 -34.37 -46.19
N TYR A 169 -22.71 -34.19 -45.19
CA TYR A 169 -23.98 -34.89 -45.11
C TYR A 169 -24.91 -34.48 -46.25
N ALA A 170 -25.04 -33.17 -46.53
CA ALA A 170 -25.82 -32.67 -47.66
C ALA A 170 -25.27 -33.15 -49.02
N ALA A 171 -23.95 -33.12 -49.21
CA ALA A 171 -23.31 -33.65 -50.42
C ALA A 171 -23.52 -35.17 -50.56
N ARG A 172 -23.57 -35.92 -49.46
CA ARG A 172 -23.87 -37.35 -49.47
C ARG A 172 -25.32 -37.63 -49.82
N ASP A 173 -26.29 -36.87 -49.32
CA ASP A 173 -27.70 -37.02 -49.68
C ASP A 173 -27.91 -36.86 -51.21
N ILE A 174 -27.22 -35.89 -51.81
CA ILE A 174 -27.19 -35.66 -53.27
C ILE A 174 -26.44 -36.80 -54.00
N ALA A 175 -25.33 -37.29 -53.44
CA ALA A 175 -24.56 -38.37 -54.04
C ALA A 175 -25.26 -39.73 -53.94
N GLU A 176 -25.91 -40.06 -52.82
CA GLU A 176 -26.70 -41.29 -52.61
C GLU A 176 -27.92 -41.32 -53.53
N THR A 177 -28.61 -40.18 -53.74
CA THR A 177 -29.67 -40.11 -54.76
C THR A 177 -29.16 -40.38 -56.19
N LEU A 178 -27.87 -40.15 -56.48
CA LEU A 178 -27.24 -40.56 -57.74
C LEU A 178 -26.68 -42.01 -57.71
N LEU A 179 -26.26 -42.51 -56.54
CA LEU A 179 -25.55 -43.78 -56.35
C LEU A 179 -26.42 -44.98 -55.99
N ASP A 180 -27.73 -44.81 -55.79
CA ASP A 180 -28.76 -45.87 -55.65
C ASP A 180 -28.77 -46.91 -56.80
N ARG A 181 -27.82 -46.84 -57.73
CA ARG A 181 -27.63 -47.72 -58.88
C ARG A 181 -26.44 -48.68 -58.81
N GLU A 182 -25.58 -48.69 -57.78
CA GLU A 182 -24.42 -49.62 -57.75
C GLU A 182 -24.11 -50.34 -56.41
N PRO A 183 -23.69 -51.64 -56.44
CA PRO A 183 -23.62 -52.52 -55.26
C PRO A 183 -22.24 -52.62 -54.55
N PHE A 184 -21.36 -51.62 -54.61
CA PHE A 184 -19.99 -51.68 -54.03
C PHE A 184 -19.86 -51.09 -52.60
N LEU A 185 -20.60 -51.64 -51.64
CA LEU A 185 -20.79 -51.06 -50.29
C LEU A 185 -19.65 -51.32 -49.27
N GLY A 186 -18.76 -52.30 -49.51
CA GLY A 186 -17.74 -52.73 -48.54
C GLY A 186 -16.60 -51.71 -48.29
N VAL A 187 -15.97 -51.21 -49.35
CA VAL A 187 -14.88 -50.22 -49.27
C VAL A 187 -15.40 -48.88 -48.75
N LYS A 188 -16.61 -48.50 -49.18
CA LYS A 188 -17.30 -47.27 -48.73
C LYS A 188 -17.58 -47.25 -47.23
N LYS A 189 -17.81 -48.41 -46.61
CA LYS A 189 -18.00 -48.52 -45.15
C LYS A 189 -16.72 -48.17 -44.37
N VAL A 190 -15.55 -48.61 -44.84
CA VAL A 190 -14.26 -48.33 -44.18
C VAL A 190 -13.89 -46.86 -44.33
N GLU A 191 -14.06 -46.30 -45.53
CA GLU A 191 -13.89 -44.85 -45.77
C GLU A 191 -14.78 -44.02 -44.84
N LEU A 192 -16.02 -44.46 -44.61
CA LEU A 192 -16.94 -43.79 -43.70
C LEU A 192 -16.51 -43.87 -42.24
N GLN A 193 -16.04 -45.04 -41.80
CA GLN A 193 -15.52 -45.21 -40.43
C GLN A 193 -14.30 -44.32 -40.18
N SER A 194 -13.37 -44.23 -41.14
CA SER A 194 -12.22 -43.31 -41.07
C SER A 194 -12.68 -41.85 -40.98
N LEU A 195 -13.69 -41.46 -41.75
CA LEU A 195 -14.20 -40.09 -41.73
C LEU A 195 -14.88 -39.74 -40.40
N VAL A 196 -15.65 -40.65 -39.83
CA VAL A 196 -16.27 -40.48 -38.51
C VAL A 196 -15.19 -40.33 -37.43
N GLN A 197 -14.14 -41.15 -37.50
CA GLN A 197 -13.01 -41.06 -36.57
C GLN A 197 -12.28 -39.72 -36.69
N ASP A 198 -11.96 -39.26 -37.91
CA ASP A 198 -11.30 -37.97 -38.12
C ASP A 198 -12.11 -36.79 -37.54
N TYR A 199 -13.44 -36.82 -37.68
CA TYR A 199 -14.30 -35.79 -37.09
C TYR A 199 -14.43 -35.92 -35.58
N GLN A 200 -14.43 -37.14 -35.05
CA GLN A 200 -14.42 -37.38 -33.62
C GLN A 200 -13.13 -36.82 -32.98
N ASP A 201 -11.98 -37.04 -33.62
CA ASP A 201 -10.69 -36.50 -33.17
C ASP A 201 -10.68 -34.97 -33.22
N LYS A 202 -11.15 -34.36 -34.33
CA LYS A 202 -11.30 -32.90 -34.44
C LYS A 202 -12.21 -32.30 -33.35
N LEU A 203 -13.31 -32.96 -33.00
CA LEU A 203 -14.21 -32.50 -31.94
C LEU A 203 -13.58 -32.64 -30.55
N LEU A 204 -12.81 -33.71 -30.32
CA LEU A 204 -12.09 -33.94 -29.07
C LEU A 204 -10.98 -32.90 -28.87
N ASP A 205 -10.22 -32.56 -29.91
CA ASP A 205 -9.14 -31.55 -29.85
C ASP A 205 -9.65 -30.16 -29.45
N GLN A 206 -10.87 -29.81 -29.85
CA GLN A 206 -11.48 -28.52 -29.53
C GLN A 206 -12.27 -28.52 -28.22
N LYS A 207 -12.36 -29.65 -27.52
CA LYS A 207 -13.04 -29.71 -26.23
C LYS A 207 -12.35 -28.77 -25.24
N ALA A 208 -13.13 -27.92 -24.59
CA ALA A 208 -12.63 -27.11 -23.48
C ALA A 208 -12.31 -28.04 -22.31
N VAL A 209 -11.07 -27.97 -21.80
CA VAL A 209 -10.68 -28.62 -20.54
C VAL A 209 -10.91 -27.57 -19.46
N GLN A 210 -11.70 -27.94 -18.44
CA GLN A 210 -11.97 -27.08 -17.28
C GLN A 210 -10.74 -26.94 -16.39
#